data_AF-A0AA40DAQ1-F1
#
_entry.id   AF-A0AA40DAQ1-F1
#
_cell.length_a   1.000
_cell.length_b   1.000
_cell.length_c   1.000
_cell.angle_alpha   90.00
_cell.angle_beta   90.00
_cell.angle_gamma   90.00
#
_symmetry.space_group_name_H-M   'P 1'
#
loop_
_entity.id
_entity.type
_entity.pdbx_description
1 polymer ?
#
loop_
_entity_poly.entity_id
_entity_poly.type
_entity_poly.pdbx_seq_one_letter_code
_entity_poly.pdbx_strand_id
1 'polypeptide(L)'
;MAGIIIFDFDGTITTADTINTLASLPTSHHPAEATEGHEKLWEEIVEGYVADHAAHTKTYTPGAEGRTTLGEELEYLESLRGPEGVSIGRVSRGNLFKGLKREDFRGFGRRVVGDDDDGEGEGGQEGGKVRLRKGFGEFVEGCREQGWEIGVVSVNWSRDFIQGVIGEQCGGVERVRVVANGIRYPEGTIEGPEELGREVMMTAGDKLRGMGLLSKEGRERKKVVYFGDSTTDLACLVEADLGVVVADEEEGKLLVTLRRIGYGVPHVGEYTREKDGKKQGMVWARDFEEVIASGVVEGLHR
;
A
#
# COMPACT_ATOMS: atom_id res chain seq x y z
N MET A 1 18.50 7.10 18.06
CA MET A 1 17.11 6.64 18.24
C MET A 1 16.83 5.63 17.15
N ALA A 2 16.24 4.48 17.48
CA ALA A 2 15.85 3.51 16.45
C ALA A 2 14.69 4.08 15.62
N GLY A 3 14.85 4.08 14.30
CA GLY A 3 13.84 4.53 13.36
C GLY A 3 13.18 3.36 12.64
N ILE A 4 12.02 3.58 12.07
CA ILE A 4 11.33 2.63 11.20
C ILE A 4 10.96 3.30 9.88
N ILE A 5 11.23 2.61 8.78
CA ILE A 5 10.69 2.93 7.47
C ILE A 5 9.45 2.07 7.25
N ILE A 6 8.33 2.72 6.95
CA ILE A 6 7.05 2.08 6.71
C ILE A 6 6.63 2.38 5.28
N PHE A 7 6.22 1.35 4.56
CA PHE A 7 5.75 1.49 3.18
C PHE A 7 4.29 1.06 3.08
N ASP A 8 3.54 1.75 2.23
CA ASP A 8 2.45 1.09 1.51
C ASP A 8 2.99 0.03 0.55
N PHE A 9 2.11 -0.83 0.05
CA PHE A 9 2.47 -1.91 -0.86
C PHE A 9 2.14 -1.61 -2.33
N ASP A 10 0.84 -1.64 -2.67
CA ASP A 10 0.35 -1.41 -4.02
C ASP A 10 0.65 0.03 -4.47
N GLY A 11 1.22 0.22 -5.67
CA GLY A 11 1.57 1.55 -6.18
C GLY A 11 2.81 2.20 -5.53
N THR A 12 3.22 1.73 -4.35
CA THR A 12 4.41 2.21 -3.63
C THR A 12 5.61 1.27 -3.77
N ILE A 13 5.53 0.05 -3.22
CA ILE A 13 6.56 -0.99 -3.40
C ILE A 13 6.41 -1.61 -4.78
N THR A 14 5.19 -1.93 -5.19
CA THR A 14 4.90 -2.38 -6.55
C THR A 14 4.60 -1.18 -7.44
N THR A 15 4.85 -1.32 -8.73
CA THR A 15 4.57 -0.24 -9.70
C THR A 15 3.07 -0.06 -9.98
N ALA A 16 2.24 -1.05 -9.64
CA ALA A 16 0.80 -1.05 -9.88
C ALA A 16 0.04 -1.82 -8.78
N ASP A 17 -1.28 -1.68 -8.80
CA ASP A 17 -2.20 -2.44 -7.95
C ASP A 17 -2.13 -3.95 -8.26
N THR A 18 -2.01 -4.76 -7.21
CA THR A 18 -1.86 -6.21 -7.32
C THR A 18 -3.13 -7.01 -7.01
N ILE A 19 -4.27 -6.36 -6.76
CA ILE A 19 -5.53 -7.03 -6.43
C ILE A 19 -6.01 -7.91 -7.58
N ASN A 20 -5.89 -7.44 -8.83
CA ASN A 20 -6.20 -8.26 -10.01
C ASN A 20 -5.31 -9.51 -10.08
N THR A 21 -4.00 -9.37 -9.83
CA THR A 21 -3.07 -10.50 -9.80
C THR A 21 -3.40 -11.45 -8.66
N LEU A 22 -3.67 -10.94 -7.46
CA LEU A 22 -4.06 -11.75 -6.31
C LEU A 22 -5.37 -12.52 -6.58
N ALA A 23 -6.35 -11.88 -7.21
CA ALA A 23 -7.62 -12.50 -7.58
C ALA A 23 -7.44 -13.65 -8.59
N SER A 24 -6.34 -13.72 -9.34
CA SER A 24 -6.05 -14.83 -10.26
C SER A 24 -5.40 -16.04 -9.57
N LEU A 25 -5.13 -15.98 -8.26
CA LEU A 25 -4.55 -17.09 -7.51
C LEU A 25 -5.36 -18.40 -7.64
N PRO A 26 -6.69 -18.42 -7.46
CA PRO A 26 -7.45 -19.67 -7.47
C PRO A 26 -7.33 -20.40 -8.82
N THR A 27 -7.44 -19.67 -9.93
CA THR A 27 -7.31 -20.23 -11.28
C THR A 27 -5.88 -20.64 -11.61
N SER A 28 -4.88 -19.90 -11.09
CA SER A 28 -3.47 -20.25 -11.25
C SER A 28 -3.06 -21.50 -10.44
N HIS A 29 -3.72 -21.72 -9.29
CA HIS A 29 -3.44 -22.85 -8.39
C HIS A 29 -4.14 -24.14 -8.83
N HIS A 30 -5.34 -24.03 -9.42
CA HIS A 30 -6.09 -25.14 -9.98
C HIS A 30 -6.52 -24.87 -11.43
N PRO A 31 -5.59 -24.90 -12.41
CA PRO A 31 -5.92 -24.58 -13.81
C PRO A 31 -6.99 -25.51 -14.41
N ALA A 32 -7.05 -26.76 -13.96
CA ALA A 32 -8.05 -27.72 -14.39
C ALA A 32 -9.46 -27.44 -13.83
N GLU A 33 -9.55 -26.63 -12.78
CA GLU A 33 -10.80 -26.17 -12.14
C GLU A 33 -11.03 -24.68 -12.38
N ALA A 34 -10.21 -24.03 -13.23
CA ALA A 34 -10.45 -22.69 -13.71
C ALA A 34 -11.73 -22.73 -14.57
N THR A 35 -12.84 -22.36 -13.95
CA THR A 35 -14.14 -22.32 -14.61
C THR A 35 -14.42 -20.92 -15.12
N GLU A 36 -15.16 -20.83 -16.21
CA GLU A 36 -15.81 -19.58 -16.68
C GLU A 36 -16.57 -18.86 -15.54
N GLY A 37 -17.03 -19.61 -14.53
CA GLY A 37 -17.66 -19.07 -13.32
C GLY A 37 -16.73 -18.23 -12.43
N HIS A 38 -15.42 -18.49 -12.42
CA HIS A 38 -14.46 -17.69 -11.64
C HIS A 38 -14.21 -16.33 -12.29
N GLU A 39 -13.97 -16.31 -13.60
CA GLU A 39 -13.77 -15.05 -14.35
C GLU A 39 -15.00 -14.17 -14.25
N LYS A 40 -16.18 -14.75 -14.48
CA LYS A 40 -17.45 -14.02 -14.34
C LYS A 40 -17.68 -13.50 -12.91
N LEU A 41 -17.37 -14.29 -11.88
CA LEU A 41 -17.45 -13.82 -10.50
C LEU A 41 -16.50 -12.64 -10.25
N TRP A 42 -15.29 -12.70 -10.79
CA TRP A 42 -14.31 -11.62 -10.66
C TRP A 42 -14.80 -10.33 -11.34
N GLU A 43 -15.32 -10.44 -12.57
CA GLU A 43 -15.94 -9.32 -13.29
C GLU A 43 -17.08 -8.70 -12.48
N GLU A 44 -18.01 -9.51 -11.94
CA GLU A 44 -19.12 -9.03 -11.10
C GLU A 44 -18.63 -8.31 -9.81
N ILE A 45 -17.53 -8.78 -9.22
CA ILE A 45 -16.91 -8.13 -8.05
C ILE A 45 -16.37 -6.75 -8.43
N VAL A 46 -15.59 -6.68 -9.52
CA VAL A 46 -14.96 -5.44 -10.00
C VAL A 46 -16.01 -4.42 -10.43
N GLU A 47 -16.99 -4.83 -11.24
CA GLU A 47 -18.08 -3.95 -11.68
C GLU A 47 -18.87 -3.40 -10.49
N GLY A 48 -19.19 -4.26 -9.52
CA GLY A 48 -19.88 -3.85 -8.30
C GLY A 48 -19.09 -2.84 -7.47
N TYR A 49 -17.77 -3.05 -7.33
CA TYR A 49 -16.88 -2.10 -6.65
C TYR A 49 -16.85 -0.74 -7.35
N VAL A 50 -16.63 -0.72 -8.67
CA VAL A 50 -16.60 0.52 -9.47
C VAL A 50 -17.92 1.28 -9.34
N ALA A 51 -19.06 0.59 -9.42
CA ALA A 51 -20.37 1.19 -9.29
C ALA A 51 -20.60 1.81 -7.90
N ASP A 52 -20.29 1.07 -6.82
CA ASP A 52 -20.46 1.56 -5.44
C ASP A 52 -19.56 2.75 -5.16
N HIS A 53 -18.28 2.68 -5.54
CA HIS A 53 -17.32 3.76 -5.34
C HIS A 53 -17.73 5.02 -6.12
N ALA A 54 -18.15 4.88 -7.38
CA ALA A 54 -18.63 6.00 -8.20
C ALA A 54 -19.90 6.63 -7.63
N ALA A 55 -20.85 5.81 -7.17
CA ALA A 55 -22.09 6.29 -6.55
C ALA A 55 -21.82 7.06 -5.25
N HIS A 56 -20.94 6.54 -4.40
CA HIS A 56 -20.53 7.19 -3.16
C HIS A 56 -19.82 8.52 -3.43
N THR A 57 -18.82 8.51 -4.32
CA THR A 57 -18.06 9.72 -4.70
C THR A 57 -18.97 10.82 -5.25
N LYS A 58 -19.97 10.46 -6.07
CA LYS A 58 -20.91 11.41 -6.68
C LYS A 58 -21.86 12.04 -5.67
N THR A 59 -22.19 11.34 -4.58
CA THR A 59 -23.21 11.77 -3.62
C THR A 59 -22.62 12.40 -2.36
N TYR A 60 -21.34 12.15 -2.07
CA TYR A 60 -20.66 12.76 -0.93
C TYR A 60 -20.58 14.28 -1.05
N THR A 61 -20.92 14.98 0.04
CA THR A 61 -20.88 16.45 0.12
C THR A 61 -20.09 16.87 1.38
N PRO A 62 -19.11 17.77 1.27
CA PRO A 62 -18.68 18.47 0.05
C PRO A 62 -17.94 17.57 -0.95
N GLY A 63 -18.15 17.84 -2.25
CA GLY A 63 -17.42 17.19 -3.34
C GLY A 63 -15.92 17.56 -3.32
N ALA A 64 -15.12 16.95 -4.20
CA ALA A 64 -13.65 17.06 -4.16
C ALA A 64 -13.12 18.50 -4.08
N GLU A 65 -13.61 19.41 -4.94
CA GLU A 65 -13.21 20.82 -4.94
C GLU A 65 -13.61 21.59 -3.68
N GLY A 66 -14.63 21.11 -2.96
CA GLY A 66 -15.09 21.71 -1.71
C GLY A 66 -14.38 21.17 -0.47
N ARG A 67 -13.53 20.15 -0.60
CA ARG A 67 -12.70 19.61 0.50
C ARG A 67 -11.32 20.24 0.44
N THR A 68 -11.15 21.33 1.18
CA THR A 68 -9.94 22.17 1.15
C THR A 68 -9.09 22.05 2.40
N THR A 69 -9.53 21.24 3.37
CA THR A 69 -8.78 20.97 4.61
C THR A 69 -8.46 19.49 4.75
N LEU A 70 -7.42 19.18 5.53
CA LEU A 70 -7.09 17.80 5.89
C LEU A 70 -8.28 17.07 6.53
N GLY A 71 -8.98 17.73 7.46
CA GLY A 71 -10.11 17.13 8.17
C GLY A 71 -11.23 16.70 7.22
N GLU A 72 -11.63 17.59 6.30
CA GLU A 72 -12.67 17.28 5.30
C GLU A 72 -12.27 16.14 4.37
N GLU A 73 -11.00 16.10 3.93
CA GLU A 73 -10.52 15.00 3.08
C GLU A 73 -10.46 13.68 3.83
N LEU A 74 -10.00 13.67 5.08
CA LEU A 74 -9.98 12.47 5.92
C LEU A 74 -11.40 11.96 6.21
N GLU A 75 -12.38 12.84 6.47
CA GLU A 75 -13.78 12.44 6.62
C GLU A 75 -14.33 11.76 5.36
N TYR A 76 -14.00 12.29 4.18
CA TYR A 76 -14.34 11.65 2.92
C TYR A 76 -13.70 10.27 2.78
N LEU A 77 -12.40 10.15 3.06
CA LEU A 77 -11.68 8.88 2.95
C LEU A 77 -12.21 7.83 3.94
N GLU A 78 -12.59 8.22 5.16
CA GLU A 78 -13.23 7.32 6.12
C GLU A 78 -14.62 6.88 5.67
N SER A 79 -15.37 7.75 4.99
CA SER A 79 -16.70 7.42 4.49
C SER A 79 -16.69 6.32 3.42
N LEU A 80 -15.54 6.05 2.79
CA LEU A 80 -15.36 4.96 1.82
C LEU A 80 -15.45 3.56 2.47
N ARG A 81 -15.37 3.45 3.81
CA ARG A 81 -15.54 2.15 4.50
C ARG A 81 -16.81 1.41 4.07
N GLY A 82 -17.90 2.14 3.85
CA GLY A 82 -19.17 1.58 3.38
C GLY A 82 -19.02 0.84 2.03
N PRO A 83 -18.72 1.55 0.93
CA PRO A 83 -18.53 0.92 -0.38
C PRO A 83 -17.40 -0.14 -0.41
N GLU A 84 -16.28 0.10 0.26
CA GLU A 84 -15.18 -0.90 0.36
C GLU A 84 -15.65 -2.20 1.02
N GLY A 85 -16.41 -2.09 2.11
CA GLY A 85 -16.96 -3.24 2.82
C GLY A 85 -17.92 -4.08 1.99
N VAL A 86 -18.67 -3.45 1.07
CA VAL A 86 -19.55 -4.18 0.13
C VAL A 86 -18.72 -5.03 -0.82
N SER A 87 -17.63 -4.47 -1.38
CA SER A 87 -16.70 -5.17 -2.29
C SER A 87 -16.06 -6.39 -1.62
N ILE A 88 -15.49 -6.20 -0.44
CA ILE A 88 -14.89 -7.29 0.36
C ILE A 88 -15.94 -8.36 0.73
N GLY A 89 -17.18 -7.93 0.98
CA GLY A 89 -18.31 -8.83 1.15
C GLY A 89 -18.62 -9.66 -0.10
N ARG A 90 -18.45 -9.13 -1.32
CA ARG A 90 -18.63 -9.87 -2.58
C ARG A 90 -17.58 -10.97 -2.72
N VAL A 91 -16.30 -10.65 -2.45
CA VAL A 91 -15.21 -11.64 -2.45
C VAL A 91 -15.51 -12.81 -1.50
N SER A 92 -15.96 -12.48 -0.28
CA SER A 92 -16.29 -13.48 0.74
C SER A 92 -17.51 -14.33 0.36
N ARG A 93 -18.59 -13.73 -0.14
CA ARG A 93 -19.79 -14.48 -0.59
C ARG A 93 -19.53 -15.32 -1.83
N GLY A 94 -18.66 -14.85 -2.71
CA GLY A 94 -18.23 -15.54 -3.92
C GLY A 94 -17.32 -16.74 -3.65
N ASN A 95 -16.83 -16.92 -2.42
CA ASN A 95 -15.89 -17.97 -2.06
C ASN A 95 -14.61 -17.96 -2.90
N LEU A 96 -14.15 -16.77 -3.33
CA LEU A 96 -13.04 -16.61 -4.28
C LEU A 96 -11.79 -17.37 -3.83
N PHE A 97 -11.47 -17.33 -2.54
CA PHE A 97 -10.27 -17.95 -1.98
C PHE A 97 -10.54 -19.22 -1.15
N LYS A 98 -11.73 -19.80 -1.25
CA LYS A 98 -12.13 -20.93 -0.40
C LYS A 98 -11.24 -22.15 -0.66
N GLY A 99 -10.78 -22.78 0.42
CA GLY A 99 -9.96 -24.00 0.35
C GLY A 99 -8.47 -23.78 0.05
N LEU A 100 -8.06 -22.56 -0.33
CA LEU A 100 -6.66 -22.21 -0.42
C LEU A 100 -6.02 -22.15 0.97
N LYS A 101 -4.70 -22.27 1.02
CA LYS A 101 -3.88 -22.26 2.23
C LYS A 101 -2.92 -21.09 2.22
N ARG A 102 -2.38 -20.77 3.40
CA ARG A 102 -1.35 -19.74 3.59
C ARG A 102 -0.20 -19.87 2.57
N GLU A 103 0.27 -21.09 2.37
CA GLU A 103 1.42 -21.40 1.51
C GLU A 103 1.11 -21.10 0.03
N ASP A 104 -0.16 -21.19 -0.37
CA ASP A 104 -0.58 -20.92 -1.75
C ASP A 104 -0.43 -19.43 -2.06
N PHE A 105 -0.85 -18.55 -1.14
CA PHE A 105 -0.69 -17.09 -1.24
C PHE A 105 0.77 -16.67 -1.25
N ARG A 106 1.55 -17.16 -0.28
CA ARG A 106 2.97 -16.79 -0.18
C ARG A 106 3.78 -17.34 -1.36
N GLY A 107 3.51 -18.58 -1.75
CA GLY A 107 4.14 -19.20 -2.91
C GLY A 107 3.78 -18.49 -4.21
N PHE A 108 2.52 -18.08 -4.37
CA PHE A 108 2.08 -17.31 -5.52
C PHE A 108 2.73 -15.93 -5.59
N GLY A 109 2.73 -15.18 -4.48
CA GLY A 109 3.40 -13.87 -4.40
C GLY A 109 4.85 -13.94 -4.87
N ARG A 110 5.60 -14.98 -4.47
CA ARG A 110 6.98 -15.19 -4.93
C ARG A 110 7.09 -15.49 -6.42
N ARG A 111 6.18 -16.30 -6.96
CA ARG A 111 6.23 -16.73 -8.38
C ARG A 111 5.83 -15.63 -9.35
N VAL A 112 5.00 -14.68 -8.93
CA VAL A 112 4.50 -13.63 -9.82
C VAL A 112 5.45 -12.45 -9.96
N VAL A 113 6.49 -12.33 -9.12
CA VAL A 113 7.49 -11.27 -9.28
C VAL A 113 8.24 -11.49 -10.61
N GLY A 114 8.19 -10.50 -11.49
CA GLY A 114 8.93 -10.50 -12.76
C GLY A 114 10.34 -9.95 -12.59
N ASP A 115 11.27 -10.40 -13.44
CA ASP A 115 12.61 -9.80 -13.54
C ASP A 115 12.50 -8.34 -14.03
N ASP A 116 13.35 -7.47 -13.50
CA ASP A 116 13.31 -6.00 -13.62
C ASP A 116 13.58 -5.45 -15.05
N ASP A 117 13.85 -6.29 -16.05
CA ASP A 117 14.51 -5.89 -17.32
C ASP A 117 13.59 -5.86 -18.58
N ASP A 118 12.34 -6.32 -18.50
CA ASP A 118 11.45 -6.39 -19.67
C ASP A 118 10.57 -5.12 -19.82
N GLY A 119 11.21 -3.98 -20.12
CA GLY A 119 10.65 -2.84 -20.88
C GLY A 119 9.40 -2.11 -20.35
N GLU A 120 9.18 -0.91 -20.87
CA GLU A 120 7.99 -0.07 -20.68
C GLU A 120 6.72 -0.82 -21.12
N GLY A 121 6.09 -1.53 -20.19
CA GLY A 121 4.79 -2.17 -20.38
C GLY A 121 3.88 -1.71 -19.26
N GLU A 122 2.74 -1.13 -19.62
CA GLU A 122 1.67 -0.77 -18.68
C GLU A 122 1.33 -2.00 -17.85
N GLY A 123 1.78 -1.98 -16.59
CA GLY A 123 1.54 -3.05 -15.63
C GLY A 123 0.05 -3.11 -15.33
N GLY A 124 -0.64 -4.10 -15.90
CA GLY A 124 -2.00 -4.44 -15.50
C GLY A 124 -2.98 -4.45 -16.64
N GLN A 125 -3.07 -5.59 -17.33
CA GLN A 125 -4.33 -6.15 -17.80
C GLN A 125 -4.03 -7.60 -18.19
N GLU A 126 -4.74 -8.54 -17.55
CA GLU A 126 -4.63 -10.00 -17.74
C GLU A 126 -3.42 -10.70 -17.08
N GLY A 127 -3.61 -11.18 -15.83
CA GLY A 127 -2.76 -12.20 -15.18
C GLY A 127 -1.29 -11.82 -14.94
N GLY A 128 -0.97 -10.53 -14.98
CA GLY A 128 0.38 -10.00 -15.14
C GLY A 128 1.31 -10.17 -13.94
N LYS A 129 2.60 -10.36 -14.25
CA LYS A 129 3.72 -10.33 -13.31
C LYS A 129 3.66 -9.08 -12.43
N VAL A 130 3.95 -9.22 -11.14
CA VAL A 130 4.16 -8.12 -10.22
C VAL A 130 5.56 -7.54 -10.45
N ARG A 131 5.64 -6.23 -10.66
CA ARG A 131 6.92 -5.51 -10.82
C ARG A 131 7.16 -4.67 -9.58
N LEU A 132 8.34 -4.83 -8.99
CA LEU A 132 8.78 -3.97 -7.90
C LEU A 132 9.26 -2.64 -8.45
N ARG A 133 9.06 -1.57 -7.68
CA ARG A 133 9.50 -0.25 -8.05
C ARG A 133 11.02 -0.16 -7.95
N LYS A 134 11.62 0.51 -8.93
CA LYS A 134 13.07 0.60 -9.12
C LYS A 134 13.77 1.04 -7.84
N GLY A 135 14.88 0.38 -7.51
CA GLY A 135 15.71 0.66 -6.33
C GLY A 135 15.16 0.15 -4.99
N PHE A 136 14.00 -0.50 -4.93
CA PHE A 136 13.39 -0.92 -3.65
C PHE A 136 14.31 -1.81 -2.80
N GLY A 137 14.91 -2.84 -3.41
CA GLY A 137 15.81 -3.76 -2.70
C GLY A 137 17.06 -3.06 -2.14
N GLU A 138 17.73 -2.27 -2.98
CA GLU A 138 18.91 -1.48 -2.58
C GLU A 138 18.59 -0.50 -1.45
N PHE A 139 17.44 0.18 -1.54
CA PHE A 139 16.99 1.11 -0.52
C PHE A 139 16.75 0.41 0.84
N VAL A 140 16.08 -0.76 0.82
CA VAL A 140 15.82 -1.57 2.02
C VAL A 140 17.13 -2.05 2.65
N GLU A 141 18.08 -2.52 1.83
CA GLU A 141 19.41 -2.93 2.30
C GLU A 141 20.14 -1.77 2.98
N GLY A 142 20.29 -0.63 2.30
CA GLY A 142 20.96 0.54 2.83
C GLY A 142 20.32 1.10 4.11
N CYS A 143 18.99 1.10 4.19
CA CYS A 143 18.28 1.50 5.41
C CYS A 143 18.60 0.58 6.60
N ARG A 144 18.70 -0.73 6.38
CA ARG A 144 19.02 -1.69 7.44
C ARG A 144 20.45 -1.60 7.91
N GLU A 145 21.40 -1.36 7.02
CA GLU A 145 22.79 -1.09 7.39
C GLU A 145 22.92 0.13 8.31
N GLN A 146 22.01 1.10 8.14
CA GLN A 146 21.88 2.28 9.00
C GLN A 146 21.01 2.03 10.26
N GLY A 147 20.60 0.79 10.51
CA GLY A 147 19.85 0.40 11.70
C GLY A 147 18.36 0.75 11.68
N TRP A 148 17.77 1.02 10.51
CA TRP A 148 16.33 1.20 10.39
C TRP A 148 15.58 -0.13 10.37
N GLU A 149 14.45 -0.18 11.07
CA GLU A 149 13.47 -1.23 10.90
C GLU A 149 12.65 -1.04 9.62
N ILE A 150 12.16 -2.14 9.07
CA ILE A 150 11.37 -2.17 7.83
C ILE A 150 9.98 -2.72 8.15
N GLY A 151 8.96 -1.93 7.82
CA GLY A 151 7.56 -2.28 8.02
C GLY A 151 6.71 -2.01 6.78
N VAL A 152 5.61 -2.74 6.64
CA VAL A 152 4.63 -2.52 5.57
C VAL A 152 3.24 -2.41 6.19
N VAL A 153 2.47 -1.42 5.74
CA VAL A 153 1.06 -1.25 6.09
C VAL A 153 0.26 -1.22 4.80
N SER A 154 -0.71 -2.11 4.65
CA SER A 154 -1.48 -2.17 3.41
C SER A 154 -2.94 -2.57 3.64
N VAL A 155 -3.82 -2.10 2.76
CA VAL A 155 -5.24 -2.55 2.69
C VAL A 155 -5.41 -3.75 1.75
N ASN A 156 -4.35 -4.22 1.10
CA ASN A 156 -4.36 -5.43 0.28
C ASN A 156 -4.94 -6.62 1.07
N TRP A 157 -5.59 -7.55 0.36
CA TRP A 157 -6.37 -8.63 0.96
C TRP A 157 -5.54 -9.73 1.61
N SER A 158 -4.23 -9.82 1.33
CA SER A 158 -3.40 -10.89 1.89
C SER A 158 -1.98 -10.45 2.26
N ARG A 159 -1.74 -10.40 3.57
CA ARG A 159 -0.42 -10.28 4.20
C ARG A 159 0.54 -11.36 3.72
N ASP A 160 0.06 -12.60 3.55
CA ASP A 160 0.89 -13.72 3.12
C ASP A 160 1.31 -13.56 1.65
N PHE A 161 0.47 -12.98 0.80
CA PHE A 161 0.82 -12.61 -0.57
C PHE A 161 1.88 -11.51 -0.60
N ILE A 162 1.69 -10.41 0.15
CA ILE A 162 2.69 -9.34 0.29
C ILE A 162 4.05 -9.93 0.69
N GLN A 163 4.08 -10.76 1.73
CA GLN A 163 5.31 -11.42 2.19
C GLN A 163 5.94 -12.29 1.09
N GLY A 164 5.14 -12.96 0.28
CA GLY A 164 5.60 -13.70 -0.89
C GLY A 164 6.30 -12.81 -1.91
N VAL A 165 5.72 -11.64 -2.20
CA VAL A 165 6.22 -10.67 -3.19
C VAL A 165 7.53 -10.02 -2.76
N ILE A 166 7.60 -9.48 -1.53
CA ILE A 166 8.74 -8.62 -1.11
C ILE A 166 9.81 -9.38 -0.32
N GLY A 167 9.59 -10.67 -0.05
CA GLY A 167 10.38 -11.44 0.91
C GLY A 167 11.86 -11.50 0.56
N GLU A 168 12.21 -11.61 -0.72
CA GLU A 168 13.60 -11.72 -1.18
C GLU A 168 14.37 -10.38 -1.02
N GLN A 169 13.78 -9.28 -1.49
CA GLN A 169 14.31 -7.92 -1.37
C GLN A 169 14.41 -7.48 0.10
N CYS A 170 13.51 -7.99 0.94
CA CYS A 170 13.57 -7.83 2.38
C CYS A 170 14.48 -8.86 3.08
N GLY A 171 15.31 -9.62 2.36
CA GLY A 171 16.28 -10.56 2.95
C GLY A 171 15.66 -11.66 3.83
N GLY A 172 14.40 -12.00 3.58
CA GLY A 172 13.59 -12.97 4.33
C GLY A 172 12.23 -12.41 4.78
N VAL A 173 11.18 -13.24 4.69
CA VAL A 173 9.80 -12.86 5.06
C VAL A 173 9.65 -12.52 6.56
N GLU A 174 10.53 -13.09 7.38
CA GLU A 174 10.62 -12.88 8.82
C GLU A 174 11.30 -11.54 9.21
N ARG A 175 11.98 -10.90 8.26
CA ARG A 175 12.72 -9.65 8.49
C ARG A 175 11.91 -8.40 8.12
N VAL A 176 10.65 -8.56 7.70
CA VAL A 176 9.72 -7.48 7.40
C VAL A 176 8.45 -7.61 8.25
N ARG A 177 8.09 -6.53 8.94
CA ARG A 177 6.85 -6.48 9.74
C ARG A 177 5.70 -5.99 8.87
N VAL A 178 4.83 -6.89 8.43
CA VAL A 178 3.66 -6.55 7.59
C VAL A 178 2.39 -6.50 8.43
N VAL A 179 1.68 -5.38 8.40
CA VAL A 179 0.32 -5.18 8.93
C VAL A 179 -0.62 -4.95 7.75
N ALA A 180 -1.42 -5.96 7.42
CA ALA A 180 -2.38 -5.93 6.33
C ALA A 180 -3.53 -6.90 6.62
N ASN A 181 -4.53 -6.93 5.74
CA ASN A 181 -5.56 -7.96 5.81
C ASN A 181 -4.96 -9.35 5.56
N GLY A 182 -5.66 -10.38 6.01
CA GLY A 182 -5.33 -11.78 5.78
C GLY A 182 -6.54 -12.57 5.33
N ILE A 183 -6.32 -13.86 5.12
CA ILE A 183 -7.38 -14.80 4.76
C ILE A 183 -7.63 -15.72 5.94
N ARG A 184 -8.91 -15.86 6.31
CA ARG A 184 -9.36 -16.86 7.27
C ARG A 184 -9.46 -18.22 6.58
N TYR A 185 -8.71 -19.19 7.08
CA TYR A 185 -8.64 -20.54 6.51
C TYR A 185 -9.43 -21.56 7.33
N PRO A 186 -10.14 -22.52 6.68
CA PRO A 186 -10.23 -22.76 5.22
C PRO A 186 -11.33 -21.98 4.50
N GLU A 187 -12.04 -21.07 5.19
CA GLU A 187 -13.25 -20.40 4.68
C GLU A 187 -12.97 -19.51 3.46
N GLY A 188 -11.76 -18.97 3.31
CA GLY A 188 -11.38 -18.09 2.19
C GLY A 188 -11.94 -16.68 2.30
N THR A 189 -12.32 -16.25 3.50
CA THR A 189 -12.86 -14.90 3.76
C THR A 189 -11.75 -13.94 4.17
N ILE A 190 -11.87 -12.67 3.78
CA ILE A 190 -10.90 -11.63 4.16
C ILE A 190 -11.13 -11.24 5.63
N GLU A 191 -10.06 -11.16 6.41
CA GLU A 191 -10.09 -10.68 7.79
C GLU A 191 -9.00 -9.64 8.05
N GLY A 192 -9.23 -8.75 9.01
CA GLY A 192 -8.19 -7.81 9.45
C GLY A 192 -7.08 -8.47 10.25
N PRO A 193 -5.97 -7.75 10.49
CA PRO A 193 -4.92 -8.23 11.37
C PRO A 193 -5.43 -8.41 12.80
N GLU A 194 -4.94 -9.44 13.47
CA GLU A 194 -5.35 -9.80 14.83
C GLU A 194 -5.05 -8.69 15.84
N GLU A 195 -3.94 -7.98 15.63
CA GLU A 195 -3.48 -6.84 16.42
C GLU A 195 -4.44 -5.64 16.35
N LEU A 196 -5.30 -5.58 15.33
CA LEU A 196 -6.36 -4.57 15.18
C LEU A 196 -7.76 -5.15 15.42
N GLY A 197 -7.85 -6.28 16.13
CA GLY A 197 -9.13 -6.89 16.49
C GLY A 197 -9.83 -7.60 15.34
N ARG A 198 -9.11 -7.95 14.28
CA ARG A 198 -9.61 -8.64 13.07
C ARG A 198 -10.61 -7.84 12.24
N GLU A 199 -10.73 -6.54 12.48
CA GLU A 199 -11.49 -5.64 11.62
C GLU A 199 -10.73 -5.40 10.32
N VAL A 200 -11.37 -5.68 9.18
CA VAL A 200 -10.75 -5.54 7.86
C VAL A 200 -10.35 -4.08 7.62
N MET A 201 -9.09 -3.88 7.20
CA MET A 201 -8.49 -2.61 6.87
C MET A 201 -8.90 -2.19 5.45
N MET A 202 -9.46 -0.98 5.31
CA MET A 202 -9.99 -0.46 4.06
C MET A 202 -9.69 1.03 3.84
N THR A 203 -9.42 1.78 4.91
CA THR A 203 -9.40 3.25 4.92
C THR A 203 -8.05 3.83 5.34
N ALA A 204 -7.90 5.15 5.19
CA ALA A 204 -6.72 5.87 5.66
C ALA A 204 -6.51 5.75 7.18
N GLY A 205 -7.59 5.78 7.96
CA GLY A 205 -7.59 5.57 9.39
C GLY A 205 -7.15 4.16 9.77
N ASP A 206 -7.50 3.14 8.97
CA ASP A 206 -7.00 1.78 9.19
C ASP A 206 -5.48 1.69 9.00
N LYS A 207 -4.97 2.28 7.92
CA LYS A 207 -3.51 2.35 7.70
C LYS A 207 -2.84 3.12 8.85
N LEU A 208 -3.41 4.23 9.32
CA LEU A 208 -2.88 4.98 10.45
C LEU A 208 -2.82 4.14 11.74
N ARG A 209 -3.86 3.34 12.03
CA ARG A 209 -3.85 2.37 13.14
C ARG A 209 -2.73 1.34 12.96
N GLY A 210 -2.55 0.80 11.75
CA GLY A 210 -1.47 -0.14 11.42
C GLY A 210 -0.08 0.46 11.58
N MET A 211 0.14 1.70 11.11
CA MET A 211 1.38 2.44 11.30
C MET A 211 1.68 2.64 12.79
N GLY A 212 0.64 2.90 13.59
CA GLY A 212 0.74 2.99 15.05
C GLY A 212 1.21 1.70 15.74
N LEU A 213 0.90 0.52 15.19
CA LEU A 213 1.40 -0.77 15.69
C LEU A 213 2.88 -0.99 15.37
N LEU A 214 3.32 -0.52 14.20
CA LEU A 214 4.70 -0.70 13.75
C LEU A 214 5.67 0.26 14.45
N SER A 215 5.24 1.50 14.63
CA SER A 215 6.07 2.60 15.15
C SER A 215 6.20 2.65 16.68
N LYS A 216 5.48 1.82 17.43
CA LYS A 216 5.57 1.76 18.89
C LYS A 216 6.45 0.62 19.36
N GLU A 217 7.32 0.90 20.33
CA GLU A 217 8.06 -0.09 21.10
C GLU A 217 7.92 0.22 22.59
N GLY A 218 7.12 -0.59 23.29
CA GLY A 218 6.73 -0.29 24.67
C GLY A 218 5.99 1.05 24.78
N ARG A 219 6.63 2.03 25.44
CA ARG A 219 6.09 3.39 25.61
C ARG A 219 6.69 4.42 24.67
N GLU A 220 7.70 4.04 23.87
CA GLU A 220 8.42 4.97 22.99
C GLU A 220 7.90 4.88 21.54
N ARG A 221 7.81 6.03 20.87
CA ARG A 221 7.51 6.14 19.44
C ARG A 221 8.83 6.24 18.67
N LYS A 222 9.04 5.33 17.72
CA LYS A 222 10.16 5.36 16.79
C LYS A 222 10.05 6.57 15.88
N LYS A 223 11.17 7.01 15.32
CA LYS A 223 11.14 7.96 14.20
C LYS A 223 10.55 7.25 12.98
N VAL A 224 9.57 7.85 12.31
CA VAL A 224 8.83 7.21 11.21
C VAL A 224 9.09 7.94 9.91
N VAL A 225 9.57 7.21 8.90
CA VAL A 225 9.46 7.62 7.51
C VAL A 225 8.37 6.78 6.87
N TYR A 226 7.39 7.41 6.24
CA TYR A 226 6.28 6.71 5.59
C TYR A 226 6.30 6.94 4.08
N PHE A 227 6.18 5.87 3.30
CA PHE A 227 6.06 5.90 1.84
C PHE A 227 4.65 5.50 1.42
N GLY A 228 4.02 6.27 0.54
CA GLY A 228 2.68 5.98 0.00
C GLY A 228 2.42 6.73 -1.30
N ASP A 229 1.55 6.21 -2.17
CA ASP A 229 1.23 6.78 -3.48
C ASP A 229 -0.23 7.27 -3.59
N SER A 230 -1.09 6.85 -2.65
CA SER A 230 -2.53 7.02 -2.77
C SER A 230 -3.13 7.91 -1.67
N THR A 231 -4.37 8.37 -1.88
CA THR A 231 -5.11 9.11 -0.83
C THR A 231 -5.39 8.26 0.41
N THR A 232 -5.36 6.93 0.31
CA THR A 232 -5.48 6.03 1.46
C THR A 232 -4.26 6.12 2.38
N ASP A 233 -3.16 6.71 1.93
CA ASP A 233 -1.95 6.93 2.72
C ASP A 233 -1.89 8.32 3.37
N LEU A 234 -2.86 9.20 3.06
CA LEU A 234 -2.84 10.59 3.48
C LEU A 234 -2.64 10.76 4.99
N ALA A 235 -3.37 9.98 5.79
CA ALA A 235 -3.27 10.03 7.25
C ALA A 235 -1.88 9.62 7.75
N CYS A 236 -1.26 8.61 7.15
CA CYS A 236 0.07 8.15 7.52
C CYS A 236 1.17 9.13 7.09
N LEU A 237 1.08 9.65 5.85
CA LEU A 237 2.03 10.61 5.30
C LEU A 237 2.11 11.88 6.13
N VAL A 238 0.98 12.38 6.62
CA VAL A 238 0.91 13.59 7.46
C VAL A 238 1.42 13.34 8.89
N GLU A 239 1.20 12.16 9.45
CA GLU A 239 1.61 11.82 10.83
C GLU A 239 3.09 11.40 10.95
N ALA A 240 3.72 11.00 9.85
CA ALA A 240 5.13 10.59 9.81
C ALA A 240 6.09 11.75 10.14
N ASP A 241 7.31 11.43 10.60
CA ASP A 241 8.37 12.43 10.74
C ASP A 241 8.88 12.91 9.38
N LEU A 242 8.74 12.06 8.35
CA LEU A 242 8.91 12.38 6.94
C LEU A 242 7.92 11.53 6.12
N GLY A 243 7.02 12.18 5.39
CA GLY A 243 6.21 11.54 4.36
C GLY A 243 6.92 11.58 3.00
N VAL A 244 6.99 10.45 2.31
CA VAL A 244 7.49 10.36 0.93
C VAL A 244 6.35 9.88 0.04
N VAL A 245 5.86 10.80 -0.78
CA VAL A 245 4.87 10.47 -1.80
C VAL A 245 5.56 9.79 -2.97
N VAL A 246 5.11 8.61 -3.34
CA VAL A 246 5.60 7.91 -4.53
C VAL A 246 4.64 8.20 -5.68
N ALA A 247 5.13 8.77 -6.77
CA ALA A 247 4.29 9.11 -7.92
C ALA A 247 5.12 9.16 -9.20
N ASP A 248 4.59 8.61 -10.30
CA ASP A 248 5.30 8.61 -11.58
C ASP A 248 5.40 10.02 -12.20
N GLU A 249 4.45 10.90 -11.86
CA GLU A 249 4.37 12.28 -12.34
C GLU A 249 3.86 13.26 -11.28
N GLU A 250 4.22 14.54 -11.44
CA GLU A 250 3.92 15.62 -10.48
C GLU A 250 2.41 15.94 -10.35
N GLU A 251 1.61 15.53 -11.34
CA GLU A 251 0.15 15.71 -11.35
C GLU A 251 -0.64 14.49 -10.85
N GLY A 252 0.04 13.53 -10.21
CA GLY A 252 -0.60 12.38 -9.59
C GLY A 252 -1.73 12.77 -8.62
N LYS A 253 -2.77 11.92 -8.52
CA LYS A 253 -4.00 12.18 -7.75
C LYS A 253 -3.73 12.58 -6.29
N LEU A 254 -2.79 11.92 -5.63
CA LEU A 254 -2.39 12.24 -4.26
C LEU A 254 -1.72 13.62 -4.17
N LEU A 255 -0.81 13.95 -5.09
CA LEU A 255 -0.13 15.26 -5.13
C LEU A 255 -1.13 16.40 -5.39
N VAL A 256 -2.08 16.21 -6.31
CA VAL A 256 -3.19 17.16 -6.52
C VAL A 256 -4.01 17.34 -5.25
N THR A 257 -4.32 16.26 -4.55
CA THR A 257 -5.08 16.29 -3.29
C THR A 257 -4.30 17.03 -2.19
N LEU A 258 -3.01 16.74 -2.02
CA LEU A 258 -2.15 17.39 -1.04
C LEU A 258 -2.02 18.90 -1.31
N ARG A 259 -1.85 19.30 -2.58
CA ARG A 259 -1.86 20.72 -2.97
C ARG A 259 -3.20 21.39 -2.66
N ARG A 260 -4.33 20.73 -2.99
CA ARG A 260 -5.68 21.25 -2.72
C ARG A 260 -5.90 21.53 -1.24
N ILE A 261 -5.41 20.65 -0.36
CA ILE A 261 -5.59 20.79 1.09
C ILE A 261 -4.45 21.54 1.79
N GLY A 262 -3.55 22.17 1.03
CA GLY A 262 -2.57 23.14 1.54
C GLY A 262 -1.18 22.60 1.88
N TYR A 263 -0.82 21.38 1.45
CA TYR A 263 0.52 20.81 1.66
C TYR A 263 1.45 21.14 0.49
N GLY A 264 2.64 21.64 0.84
CA GLY A 264 3.77 21.72 -0.09
C GLY A 264 4.54 20.41 -0.11
N VAL A 265 4.59 19.77 -1.27
CA VAL A 265 5.27 18.49 -1.49
C VAL A 265 6.22 18.67 -2.66
N PRO A 266 7.43 19.23 -2.45
CA PRO A 266 8.39 19.40 -3.53
C PRO A 266 9.03 18.06 -3.91
N HIS A 267 9.58 18.01 -5.12
CA HIS A 267 10.31 16.84 -5.58
C HIS A 267 11.54 16.56 -4.70
N VAL A 268 11.89 15.30 -4.50
CA VAL A 268 12.98 14.88 -3.62
C VAL A 268 14.34 15.44 -4.09
N GLY A 269 14.50 15.68 -5.38
CA GLY A 269 15.69 16.35 -5.94
C GLY A 269 15.85 17.83 -5.52
N GLU A 270 14.78 18.47 -5.04
CA GLU A 270 14.81 19.82 -4.48
C GLU A 270 15.02 19.81 -2.95
N TYR A 271 15.12 18.62 -2.35
CA TYR A 271 15.38 18.49 -0.93
C TYR A 271 16.72 19.15 -0.59
N THR A 272 16.67 20.15 0.28
CA THR A 272 17.86 20.77 0.86
C THR A 272 17.87 20.46 2.35
N ARG A 273 19.03 20.04 2.87
CA ARG A 273 19.27 19.68 4.30
C ARG A 273 19.22 20.90 5.25
N GLU A 274 18.26 21.80 5.06
CA GLU A 274 17.97 23.06 5.77
C GLU A 274 18.67 24.33 5.26
N LYS A 275 17.87 25.42 5.20
CA LYS A 275 18.33 26.80 5.46
C LYS A 275 17.67 27.45 6.69
N ASP A 276 16.48 27.01 7.13
CA ASP A 276 15.66 27.83 8.06
C ASP A 276 15.06 27.09 9.28
N GLY A 277 15.56 25.90 9.64
CA GLY A 277 15.12 25.18 10.85
C GLY A 277 13.64 24.75 10.87
N LYS A 278 12.97 24.76 9.71
CA LYS A 278 11.65 24.14 9.52
C LYS A 278 11.85 22.71 9.02
N LYS A 279 11.39 21.74 9.81
CA LYS A 279 11.28 20.34 9.35
C LYS A 279 10.48 20.30 8.04
N GLN A 280 11.07 19.72 6.99
CA GLN A 280 10.33 19.41 5.78
C GLN A 280 9.50 18.15 6.03
N GLY A 281 8.19 18.31 6.16
CA GLY A 281 7.30 17.21 6.55
C GLY A 281 7.01 16.22 5.42
N MET A 282 7.16 16.63 4.16
CA MET A 282 6.81 15.80 3.01
C MET A 282 7.63 16.13 1.75
N VAL A 283 7.93 15.11 0.96
CA VAL A 283 8.54 15.19 -0.38
C VAL A 283 7.86 14.19 -1.32
N TRP A 284 8.09 14.29 -2.62
CA TRP A 284 7.70 13.23 -3.56
C TRP A 284 8.86 12.75 -4.43
N ALA A 285 8.81 11.50 -4.86
CA ALA A 285 9.80 10.85 -5.71
C ALA A 285 9.12 9.86 -6.66
N ARG A 286 9.76 9.57 -7.80
CA ARG A 286 9.27 8.58 -8.78
C ARG A 286 9.56 7.15 -8.37
N ASP A 287 10.72 6.95 -7.77
CA ASP A 287 11.20 5.63 -7.36
C ASP A 287 12.18 5.73 -6.19
N PHE A 288 12.69 4.58 -5.75
CA PHE A 288 13.61 4.53 -4.63
C PHE A 288 15.03 4.95 -5.01
N GLU A 289 15.41 4.95 -6.30
CA GLU A 289 16.72 5.45 -6.73
C GLU A 289 16.83 6.97 -6.53
N GLU A 290 15.77 7.72 -6.85
CA GLU A 290 15.74 9.17 -6.57
C GLU A 290 15.84 9.46 -5.07
N VAL A 291 15.18 8.63 -4.25
CA VAL A 291 15.23 8.75 -2.79
C VAL A 291 16.63 8.49 -2.27
N ILE A 292 17.30 7.43 -2.76
CA ILE A 292 18.70 7.14 -2.44
C ILE A 292 19.59 8.32 -2.85
N ALA A 293 19.50 8.77 -4.10
CA ALA A 293 20.33 9.85 -4.65
C ALA A 293 20.18 11.17 -3.90
N SER A 294 18.99 11.46 -3.36
CA SER A 294 18.73 12.67 -2.59
C SER A 294 19.36 12.69 -1.19
N GLY A 295 19.62 11.51 -0.60
CA GLY A 295 20.06 11.38 0.79
C GLY A 295 19.06 11.92 1.82
N VAL A 296 17.77 12.02 1.46
CA VAL A 296 16.69 12.56 2.31
C VAL A 296 16.50 11.77 3.60
N VAL A 297 16.59 10.44 3.53
CA VAL A 297 16.44 9.54 4.69
C VAL A 297 17.70 9.54 5.57
N GLU A 298 18.90 9.56 4.98
CA GLU A 298 20.16 9.62 5.73
C GLU A 298 20.27 10.88 6.62
N GLY A 299 19.68 11.99 6.15
CA GLY A 299 19.64 13.25 6.89
C GLY A 299 18.88 13.13 8.23
N LEU A 300 18.08 12.08 8.41
CA LEU A 300 17.29 11.85 9.61
C LEU A 300 18.03 11.07 10.71
N HIS A 301 19.21 10.50 10.42
CA HIS A 301 19.96 9.66 11.36
C HIS A 301 20.86 10.47 12.33
N ARG A 302 21.04 11.78 12.10
CA ARG A 302 21.86 12.67 12.94
C ARG A 302 21.04 13.52 13.89
#